data_AF-A0A935PS03-F1
#
_entry.id   AF-A0A935PS03-F1
#
_cell.length_a   1.000
_cell.length_b   1.000
_cell.length_c   1.000
_cell.angle_alpha   90.00
_cell.angle_beta   90.00
_cell.angle_gamma   90.00
#
_symmetry.space_group_name_H-M   'P 1'
#
loop_
_entity.id
_entity.type
_entity.pdbx_description
1 polymer ?
#
loop_
_entity_poly.entity_id
_entity_poly.type
_entity_poly.pdbx_seq_one_letter_code
_entity_poly.pdbx_strand_id
1 'polypeptide(L)'
;MKKQSSSKASRTDWKRIRAQRDSDIAITPEHPEADVRHIVRAIVRRGLEPVPPKTSISLRVDADVLDWFKSAGPGYQTRMNAVLRAYKETAAKPGRK
;
A
#
# COMPACT_ATOMS: atom_id res chain seq x y z
N MET A 1 -13.30 6.72 40.94
CA MET A 1 -12.49 7.94 40.75
C MET A 1 -12.59 8.37 39.28
N LYS A 2 -13.12 9.57 38.97
CA LYS A 2 -13.27 10.05 37.58
C LYS A 2 -11.91 10.55 37.07
N LYS A 3 -11.38 9.96 36.00
CA LYS A 3 -10.15 10.44 35.35
C LYS A 3 -10.44 11.75 34.64
N GLN A 4 -9.64 12.80 34.92
CA GLN A 4 -9.78 14.09 34.26
C GLN A 4 -9.38 13.96 32.77
N SER A 5 -10.31 14.30 31.89
CA SER A 5 -10.12 14.31 30.44
C SER A 5 -9.04 15.33 30.06
N SER A 6 -8.09 14.97 29.20
CA SER A 6 -7.09 15.89 28.67
C SER A 6 -7.79 17.12 28.08
N SER A 7 -7.47 18.31 28.56
CA SER A 7 -8.09 19.57 28.13
C SER A 7 -8.14 19.70 26.60
N LYS A 8 -9.30 20.10 26.04
CA LYS A 8 -9.47 20.33 24.59
C LYS A 8 -8.53 21.39 24.01
N ALA A 9 -7.99 22.28 24.85
CA ALA A 9 -6.99 23.25 24.45
C ALA A 9 -5.61 22.58 24.40
N SER A 10 -5.04 22.49 23.21
CA SER A 10 -3.67 22.07 23.02
C SER A 10 -2.73 23.08 23.68
N ARG A 11 -1.85 22.60 24.57
CA ARG A 11 -0.78 23.40 25.19
C ARG A 11 0.41 23.64 24.24
N THR A 12 0.30 23.17 23.01
CA THR A 12 1.35 23.24 21.99
C THR A 12 1.21 24.54 21.20
N ASP A 13 2.30 25.28 21.07
CA ASP A 13 2.36 26.45 20.19
C ASP A 13 2.43 26.02 18.72
N TRP A 14 1.26 25.92 18.09
CA TRP A 14 1.10 25.53 16.68
C TRP A 14 1.64 26.55 15.69
N LYS A 15 1.69 27.83 16.05
CA LYS A 15 2.24 28.87 15.16
C LYS A 15 3.74 28.72 15.05
N ARG A 16 4.42 28.47 16.19
CA ARG A 16 5.86 28.18 16.23
C ARG A 16 6.21 26.94 15.42
N ILE A 17 5.50 25.83 15.60
CA ILE A 17 5.79 24.57 14.90
C ILE A 17 5.63 24.73 13.38
N ARG A 18 4.59 25.42 12.92
CA ARG A 18 4.38 25.64 11.47
C ARG A 18 5.43 26.54 10.83
N ALA A 19 6.06 27.43 11.61
CA ALA A 19 7.11 28.32 11.13
C ALA A 19 8.53 27.73 11.27
N GLN A 20 8.67 26.62 12.00
CA GLN A 20 9.95 25.95 12.20
C GLN A 20 10.36 25.24 10.90
N ARG A 21 11.59 25.49 10.43
CA ARG A 21 12.13 24.79 9.26
C ARG A 21 12.70 23.44 9.69
N ASP A 22 12.69 22.49 8.77
CA ASP A 22 13.22 21.14 9.02
C ASP A 22 14.70 21.16 9.47
N SER A 23 15.50 22.11 8.98
CA SER A 23 16.90 22.30 9.38
C SER A 23 17.08 22.67 10.85
N ASP A 24 16.05 23.25 11.45
CA ASP A 24 16.07 23.77 12.82
C ASP A 24 15.52 22.73 13.82
N ILE A 25 15.29 21.48 13.37
CA ILE A 25 14.83 20.36 14.19
C ILE A 25 16.04 19.58 14.70
N ALA A 26 16.32 19.69 15.99
CA ALA A 26 17.39 18.91 16.63
C ALA A 26 16.94 17.46 16.84
N ILE A 27 17.71 16.51 16.30
CA ILE A 27 17.56 15.08 16.62
C ILE A 27 18.14 14.89 18.01
N THR A 28 17.27 14.61 18.99
CA THR A 28 17.68 14.35 20.37
C THR A 28 17.94 12.86 20.59
N PRO A 29 18.82 12.49 21.55
CA PRO A 29 19.06 11.09 21.91
C PRO A 29 17.83 10.34 22.41
N GLU A 30 16.75 11.05 22.76
CA GLU A 30 15.48 10.47 23.19
C GLU A 30 14.71 9.78 22.05
N HIS A 31 15.03 10.09 20.79
CA HIS A 31 14.37 9.56 19.60
C HIS A 31 15.40 9.00 18.60
N PRO A 32 16.12 7.92 18.96
CA PRO A 32 17.19 7.37 18.13
C PRO A 32 16.70 6.94 16.74
N GLU A 33 15.43 6.55 16.59
CA GLU A 33 14.80 6.16 15.32
C GLU A 33 14.73 7.28 14.28
N ALA A 34 14.84 8.55 14.70
CA ALA A 34 14.91 9.70 13.80
C ALA A 34 16.31 9.90 13.19
N ASP A 35 17.33 9.18 13.69
CA ASP A 35 18.66 9.18 13.08
C ASP A 35 18.58 8.58 11.67
N VAL A 36 19.18 9.28 10.71
CA VAL A 36 19.33 8.88 9.32
C VAL A 36 19.87 7.45 9.20
N ARG A 37 20.72 6.99 10.14
CA ARG A 37 21.24 5.61 10.21
C ARG A 37 20.15 4.55 10.31
N HIS A 38 19.04 4.83 10.97
CA HIS A 38 17.88 3.94 11.05
C HIS A 38 17.03 3.96 9.77
N ILE A 39 17.16 5.01 8.94
CA ILE A 39 16.45 5.19 7.67
C ILE A 39 17.19 4.52 6.50
N VAL A 40 18.49 4.19 6.63
CA VAL A 40 19.33 3.60 5.55
C VAL A 40 18.78 2.27 5.01
N ARG A 41 17.96 1.54 5.77
CA ARG A 41 17.28 0.31 5.30
C ARG A 41 15.88 0.53 4.74
N ALA A 42 15.35 1.75 4.77
CA ALA A 42 14.13 2.07 4.06
C ALA A 42 14.44 2.02 2.56
N ILE A 43 14.07 0.93 1.90
CA ILE A 43 14.00 0.89 0.44
C ILE A 43 13.00 1.97 0.05
N VAL A 44 13.49 3.17 -0.27
CA VAL A 44 12.71 4.17 -0.99
C VAL A 44 12.44 3.52 -2.34
N ARG A 45 11.24 2.96 -2.50
CA ARG A 45 10.77 2.43 -3.78
C ARG A 45 10.51 3.61 -4.72
N ARG A 46 11.60 4.26 -5.15
CA ARG A 46 11.61 5.36 -6.11
C ARG A 46 11.38 4.73 -7.49
N GLY A 47 10.22 4.96 -8.08
CA GLY A 47 9.89 4.45 -9.42
C GLY A 47 8.99 3.21 -9.48
N LEU A 48 8.26 2.87 -8.41
CA LEU A 48 7.09 2.00 -8.60
C LEU A 48 6.03 2.81 -9.32
N GLU A 49 5.82 2.54 -10.60
CA GLU A 49 4.57 2.94 -11.25
C GLU A 49 3.41 2.39 -10.42
N PRO A 50 2.42 3.23 -10.04
CA PRO A 50 1.26 2.75 -9.31
C PRO A 50 0.59 1.62 -10.11
N VAL A 51 0.60 0.41 -9.57
CA VAL A 51 -0.15 -0.69 -10.18
C VAL A 51 -1.63 -0.30 -10.11
N PRO A 52 -2.35 -0.22 -11.25
CA PRO A 52 -3.74 0.17 -11.23
C PRO A 52 -4.54 -0.79 -10.34
N PRO A 53 -5.49 -0.27 -9.53
CA PRO A 53 -6.25 -1.08 -8.61
C PRO A 53 -7.09 -2.12 -9.37
N LYS A 54 -7.29 -3.28 -8.74
CA LYS A 54 -8.17 -4.32 -9.27
C LYS A 54 -9.63 -3.91 -9.03
N THR A 55 -10.47 -4.04 -10.04
CA THR A 55 -11.91 -3.81 -9.91
C THR A 55 -12.60 -5.09 -9.43
N SER A 56 -13.40 -5.00 -8.36
CA SER A 56 -14.27 -6.08 -7.92
C SER A 56 -15.52 -6.11 -8.79
N ILE A 57 -15.77 -7.25 -9.45
CA ILE A 57 -16.94 -7.46 -10.30
C ILE A 57 -17.68 -8.74 -9.87
N SER A 58 -18.98 -8.80 -10.17
CA SER A 58 -19.74 -10.04 -10.09
C SER A 58 -19.68 -10.73 -11.46
N LEU A 59 -19.06 -11.91 -11.52
CA LEU A 59 -18.89 -12.71 -12.74
C LEU A 59 -19.43 -14.12 -12.50
N ARG A 60 -20.19 -14.65 -13.47
CA ARG A 60 -20.58 -16.06 -13.47
C ARG A 60 -19.51 -16.87 -14.17
N VAL A 61 -19.12 -17.99 -13.54
CA VAL A 61 -18.13 -18.94 -14.03
C VAL A 61 -18.72 -20.33 -13.83
N ASP A 62 -18.41 -21.25 -14.74
CA ASP A 62 -18.83 -22.65 -14.61
C ASP A 62 -18.30 -23.28 -13.31
N ALA A 63 -19.11 -24.16 -12.72
CA ALA A 63 -18.86 -24.70 -11.39
C ALA A 63 -17.59 -25.57 -11.36
N ASP A 64 -17.39 -26.40 -12.38
CA ASP A 64 -16.22 -27.27 -12.54
C ASP A 64 -14.92 -26.47 -12.66
N VAL A 65 -14.93 -25.37 -13.42
CA VAL A 65 -13.79 -24.46 -13.55
C VAL A 65 -13.46 -23.82 -12.21
N LEU A 66 -14.47 -23.32 -11.50
CA LEU A 66 -14.27 -22.69 -10.19
C LEU A 66 -13.69 -23.69 -9.17
N ASP A 67 -14.21 -24.91 -9.15
CA ASP A 67 -13.77 -25.95 -8.23
C ASP A 67 -12.36 -26.43 -8.54
N TRP A 68 -11.99 -26.54 -9.82
CA TRP A 68 -10.61 -26.81 -10.22
C TRP A 68 -9.65 -25.74 -9.69
N PHE A 69 -9.96 -24.46 -9.86
CA PHE A 69 -9.11 -23.38 -9.34
C PHE A 69 -9.01 -23.38 -7.81
N LYS A 70 -10.12 -23.64 -7.11
CA LYS A 70 -10.15 -23.76 -5.63
C LYS A 70 -9.33 -24.95 -5.14
N SER A 71 -9.33 -26.06 -5.87
CA SER A 71 -8.56 -27.27 -5.52
C SER A 71 -7.05 -27.01 -5.44
N ALA A 72 -6.54 -26.04 -6.21
CA ALA A 72 -5.15 -25.60 -6.17
C ALA A 72 -4.78 -24.79 -4.89
N GLY A 73 -5.72 -24.62 -3.95
CA GLY A 73 -5.51 -24.01 -2.65
C GLY A 73 -5.64 -22.49 -2.60
N PRO A 74 -5.09 -21.84 -1.56
CA PRO A 74 -5.14 -20.39 -1.40
C PRO A 74 -4.62 -19.63 -2.63
N GLY A 75 -5.21 -18.47 -2.90
CA GLY A 75 -4.83 -17.62 -4.04
C GLY A 75 -5.45 -18.01 -5.38
N TYR A 76 -6.47 -18.87 -5.40
CA TYR A 76 -7.15 -19.29 -6.63
C TYR A 76 -7.65 -18.12 -7.50
N GLN A 77 -8.17 -17.05 -6.89
CA GLN A 77 -8.61 -15.85 -7.62
C GLN A 77 -7.45 -15.13 -8.32
N THR A 78 -6.26 -15.13 -7.71
CA THR A 78 -5.06 -14.55 -8.31
C THR A 78 -4.60 -15.35 -9.51
N ARG A 79 -4.66 -16.69 -9.44
CA ARG A 79 -4.37 -17.58 -10.58
C ARG A 79 -5.39 -17.39 -11.70
N MET A 80 -6.68 -17.32 -11.38
CA MET A 80 -7.74 -17.06 -12.35
C MET A 80 -7.52 -15.73 -13.08
N ASN A 81 -7.18 -14.67 -12.33
CA ASN A 81 -6.85 -13.37 -12.92
C ASN A 81 -5.58 -13.40 -13.79
N ALA A 82 -4.59 -14.24 -13.47
CA ALA A 82 -3.39 -14.41 -14.30
C ALA A 82 -3.73 -15.04 -15.66
N VAL A 83 -4.62 -16.03 -15.69
CA VAL A 83 -5.11 -16.65 -16.94
C VAL A 83 -5.86 -15.63 -17.80
N LEU A 84 -6.77 -14.86 -17.20
CA LEU A 84 -7.49 -13.80 -17.91
C LEU A 84 -6.54 -12.75 -18.50
N ARG A 85 -5.47 -12.40 -17.78
CA ARG A 85 -4.44 -11.49 -18.27
C ARG A 85 -3.65 -12.08 -19.44
N ALA A 86 -3.21 -13.33 -19.33
CA ALA A 86 -2.48 -14.00 -20.40
C ALA A 86 -3.33 -14.07 -21.68
N TYR A 87 -4.61 -14.44 -21.55
CA TYR A 87 -5.56 -14.46 -22.67
C TYR A 87 -5.73 -13.05 -23.29
N LYS A 88 -5.89 -12.02 -22.46
CA LYS A 88 -5.96 -10.62 -22.93
C LYS A 88 -4.71 -10.24 -23.72
N GLU A 89 -3.52 -10.56 -23.22
CA GLU A 89 -2.24 -10.19 -23.86
C GLU A 89 -2.02 -10.93 -25.18
N THR A 90 -2.45 -12.19 -25.28
CA THR A 90 -2.42 -12.93 -26.55
C THR A 90 -3.45 -12.38 -27.52
N ALA A 91 -4.67 -12.09 -27.06
CA ALA A 91 -5.75 -11.56 -27.89
C ALA A 91 -5.51 -10.11 -28.33
N ALA A 92 -4.70 -9.34 -27.60
CA ALA A 92 -4.29 -7.97 -27.92
C ALA A 92 -3.11 -7.88 -28.90
N LYS A 93 -2.53 -9.02 -29.32
CA LYS A 93 -1.52 -9.10 -30.40
C LYS A 93 -2.08 -9.55 -31.78
N PRO A 94 -3.29 -9.16 -32.26
CA PRO A 94 -3.69 -9.48 -33.61
C PRO A 94 -3.12 -8.43 -34.56
N GLY A 95 -2.10 -8.81 -35.35
CA GLY A 95 -1.61 -7.99 -36.46
C GLY A 95 -0.17 -7.49 -36.32
N ARG A 96 0.80 -8.41 -36.38
CA ARG A 96 1.99 -8.17 -37.22
C ARG A 96 1.81 -9.02 -38.48
N LYS A 97 1.09 -8.50 -39.45
CA LYS A 97 1.28 -8.81 -40.86
C LYS A 97 1.70 -7.52 -41.55
#